data_AF-A0A7V9CLT1-F1
#
_entry.id   AF-A0A7V9CLT1-F1
#
_cell.length_a   1.000
_cell.length_b   1.000
_cell.length_c   1.000
_cell.angle_alpha   90.00
_cell.angle_beta   90.00
_cell.angle_gamma   90.00
#
_symmetry.space_group_name_H-M   'P 1'
#
loop_
_entity.id
_entity.type
_entity.pdbx_description
1 polymer ?
#
loop_
_entity_poly.entity_id
_entity_poly.type
_entity_poly.pdbx_seq_one_letter_code
_entity_poly.pdbx_strand_id
1 'polypeptide(L)'
;MSPPYRLAIFDFDGTLADSWRLMGRAMVEAADLFGYRRLSPQEAEALRGQDNRTVMAAMGVKLWQLPRIAVHMRHVALQQASPLAVDMMMSDT
;
A
#
# COMPACT_ATOMS: atom_id res chain seq x y z
N MET A 1 -11.51 23.31 32.20
CA MET A 1 -10.15 22.97 31.74
C MET A 1 -10.16 23.07 30.24
N SER A 2 -9.26 23.86 29.65
CA SER A 2 -9.13 23.89 28.19
C SER A 2 -8.64 22.52 27.69
N PRO A 3 -9.15 22.01 26.55
CA PRO A 3 -8.68 20.74 26.02
C PRO A 3 -7.17 20.80 25.75
N PRO A 4 -6.42 19.71 26.01
CA PRO A 4 -4.96 19.70 25.95
C PRO A 4 -4.41 19.97 24.54
N TYR A 5 -5.23 19.79 23.50
CA TYR A 5 -4.88 20.10 22.12
C TYR A 5 -6.02 20.85 21.43
N ARG A 6 -5.66 21.85 20.61
CA ARG A 6 -6.60 22.64 19.80
C ARG A 6 -6.76 22.12 18.37
N LEU A 7 -5.86 21.24 17.91
CA LEU A 7 -5.86 20.60 16.59
C LEU A 7 -5.06 19.28 16.66
N ALA A 8 -5.56 18.25 15.98
CA ALA A 8 -4.83 17.00 15.71
C ALA A 8 -5.00 16.65 14.23
N ILE A 9 -3.90 16.31 13.57
CA ILE A 9 -3.87 15.85 12.17
C ILE A 9 -3.35 14.41 12.19
N PHE A 10 -4.07 13.53 11.52
CA PHE A 10 -3.68 12.13 11.37
C PHE A 10 -3.40 11.87 9.91
N ASP A 11 -2.31 11.16 9.64
CA ASP A 11 -2.16 10.48 8.37
C ASP A 11 -3.22 9.37 8.25
N PHE A 12 -3.53 8.95 7.03
CA PHE A 12 -4.43 7.84 6.80
C PHE A 12 -3.68 6.50 6.90
N ASP A 13 -2.61 6.35 6.13
CA ASP A 13 -1.93 5.08 5.92
C ASP A 13 -1.10 4.65 7.14
N GLY A 14 -1.35 3.45 7.64
CA GLY A 14 -0.67 2.92 8.83
C GLY A 14 -0.97 3.64 10.15
N THR A 15 -1.81 4.69 10.12
CA THR A 15 -2.27 5.44 11.31
C THR A 15 -3.75 5.17 11.59
N LEU A 16 -4.64 5.52 10.66
CA LEU A 16 -6.08 5.26 10.79
C LEU A 16 -6.52 3.97 10.12
N ALA A 17 -5.77 3.51 9.11
CA ALA A 17 -6.04 2.29 8.36
C ALA A 17 -4.88 1.29 8.48
N ASP A 18 -5.21 0.00 8.59
CA ASP A 18 -4.23 -1.10 8.42
C ASP A 18 -3.97 -1.36 6.92
N SER A 19 -3.60 -0.30 6.20
CA SER A 19 -3.34 -0.34 4.76
C SER A 19 -2.07 -1.15 4.42
N TRP A 20 -1.13 -1.26 5.37
CA TRP A 20 0.05 -2.09 5.23
C TRP A 20 -0.29 -3.57 5.04
N ARG A 21 -1.17 -4.15 5.87
CA ARG A 21 -1.59 -5.55 5.70
C ARG A 21 -2.34 -5.78 4.39
N LEU A 22 -3.16 -4.82 3.99
CA LEU A 22 -3.91 -4.89 2.74
C LEU A 22 -2.98 -4.91 1.53
N MET A 23 -2.06 -3.95 1.48
CA MET A 23 -1.02 -3.85 0.46
C MET A 23 -0.13 -5.09 0.44
N GLY A 24 0.28 -5.58 1.61
CA GLY A 24 1.10 -6.78 1.75
C GLY A 24 0.43 -8.02 1.13
N ARG A 25 -0.87 -8.22 1.36
CA ARG A 25 -1.61 -9.33 0.71
C ARG A 25 -1.66 -9.17 -0.81
N ALA A 26 -2.00 -7.99 -1.31
CA ALA A 26 -2.04 -7.73 -2.75
C ALA A 26 -0.66 -7.94 -3.42
N MET A 27 0.42 -7.55 -2.75
CA MET A 27 1.80 -7.76 -3.22
C MET A 27 2.18 -9.25 -3.23
N VAL A 28 1.72 -10.04 -2.25
CA VAL A 28 1.95 -11.50 -2.25
C VAL A 28 1.20 -12.18 -3.40
N GLU A 29 -0.06 -11.81 -3.64
CA GLU A 29 -0.86 -12.35 -4.76
C GLU A 29 -0.27 -11.96 -6.12
N ALA A 30 0.16 -10.71 -6.28
CA ALA A 30 0.76 -10.24 -7.51
C ALA A 30 2.14 -10.86 -7.80
N ALA A 31 2.81 -11.45 -6.81
CA ALA A 31 4.05 -12.20 -7.02
C ALA A 31 3.84 -13.36 -8.01
N ASP A 32 2.66 -13.97 -8.01
CA ASP A 32 2.32 -15.08 -8.93
C ASP A 32 2.08 -14.59 -10.35
N LEU A 33 1.53 -13.40 -10.50
CA LEU A 33 1.24 -12.79 -11.79
C LEU A 33 2.50 -12.21 -12.46
N PHE A 34 3.44 -11.71 -11.67
CA PHE A 34 4.63 -11.01 -12.16
C PHE A 34 5.95 -11.76 -11.94
N GLY A 35 5.94 -12.86 -11.20
CA GLY A 35 7.09 -13.75 -11.02
C GLY A 35 8.24 -13.17 -10.19
N TYR A 36 7.98 -12.20 -9.31
CA TYR A 36 8.96 -11.70 -8.36
C TYR A 36 8.95 -12.50 -7.05
N ARG A 37 9.97 -12.32 -6.21
CA ARG A 37 10.14 -13.08 -4.97
C ARG A 37 9.07 -12.69 -3.94
N ARG A 38 8.41 -13.69 -3.36
CA ARG A 38 7.54 -13.51 -2.20
C ARG A 38 8.36 -13.24 -0.93
N LEU A 39 7.99 -12.22 -0.17
CA LEU A 39 8.54 -11.96 1.15
C LEU A 39 7.85 -12.85 2.19
N SER A 40 8.61 -13.39 3.14
CA SER A 40 8.05 -13.95 4.37
C SER A 40 7.44 -12.84 5.24
N PRO A 41 6.53 -13.18 6.18
CA PRO A 41 5.99 -12.20 7.12
C PRO A 41 7.07 -11.45 7.91
N GLN A 42 8.16 -12.14 8.31
CA GLN A 42 9.27 -11.51 9.03
C GLN A 42 10.06 -10.54 8.15
N GLU A 43 10.32 -10.89 6.89
CA GLU A 43 10.98 -9.98 5.95
C GLU A 43 10.12 -8.76 5.62
N ALA A 44 8.81 -8.96 5.42
CA ALA A 44 7.88 -7.87 5.21
C ALA A 44 7.86 -6.92 6.42
N GLU A 45 7.85 -7.46 7.64
CA GLU A 45 7.94 -6.64 8.86
C GLU A 45 9.25 -5.86 8.95
N ALA A 46 10.39 -6.52 8.67
CA ALA A 46 11.70 -5.87 8.68
C ALA A 46 11.85 -4.76 7.64
N LEU A 47 11.09 -4.85 6.54
CA LEU A 47 11.05 -3.86 5.48
C LEU A 47 9.98 -2.78 5.70
N ARG A 48 9.17 -2.87 6.76
CA ARG A 48 8.17 -1.84 7.06
C ARG A 48 8.86 -0.50 7.33
N GLY A 49 8.35 0.56 6.71
CA GLY A 49 8.90 1.92 6.85
C GLY A 49 10.17 2.18 6.03
N GLN A 50 10.69 1.17 5.31
CA GLN A 50 11.72 1.40 4.29
C GLN A 50 11.13 2.09 3.07
N ASP A 51 11.99 2.73 2.27
CA ASP A 51 11.54 3.34 1.04
C ASP A 51 11.10 2.28 0.01
N ASN A 52 10.16 2.68 -0.87
CA ASN A 52 9.57 1.78 -1.85
C ASN A 52 10.60 1.12 -2.78
N ARG A 53 11.73 1.78 -3.09
CA ARG A 53 12.75 1.18 -3.97
C ARG A 53 13.49 0.05 -3.26
N THR A 54 13.82 0.23 -1.98
CA THR A 54 14.42 -0.82 -1.15
C THR A 54 13.51 -2.04 -1.06
N VAL A 55 12.20 -1.84 -0.86
CA VAL A 55 11.21 -2.92 -0.82
C VAL A 55 11.13 -3.66 -2.15
N MET A 56 11.04 -2.94 -3.28
CA MET A 56 10.97 -3.52 -4.62
C MET A 56 12.24 -4.30 -4.98
N ALA A 57 13.41 -3.79 -4.61
CA ALA A 57 14.69 -4.46 -4.80
C ALA A 57 14.76 -5.77 -3.99
N ALA A 58 14.30 -5.77 -2.73
CA ALA A 58 14.25 -6.96 -1.89
C ALA A 58 13.34 -8.05 -2.48
N MET A 59 12.26 -7.67 -3.16
CA MET A 59 11.38 -8.57 -3.91
C MET A 59 11.96 -9.01 -5.26
N GLY A 60 13.05 -8.41 -5.74
CA GLY A 60 13.60 -8.69 -7.07
C GLY A 60 12.74 -8.18 -8.21
N VAL A 61 11.90 -7.17 -7.97
CA VAL A 61 11.06 -6.54 -9.00
C VAL A 61 11.96 -5.78 -9.97
N LYS A 62 11.86 -6.09 -11.26
CA LYS A 62 12.58 -5.37 -12.30
C LYS A 62 11.84 -4.06 -12.61
N LEU A 63 12.57 -2.98 -12.85
CA LEU A 63 11.99 -1.64 -13.07
C LEU A 63 10.94 -1.61 -14.20
N TRP A 64 11.12 -2.41 -15.25
CA TRP A 64 10.16 -2.49 -16.37
C TRP A 64 8.84 -3.18 -16.00
N GLN A 65 8.79 -3.92 -14.88
CA GLN A 65 7.56 -4.52 -14.36
C GLN A 65 6.70 -3.50 -13.61
N LEU A 66 7.30 -2.41 -13.11
CA LEU A 66 6.63 -1.44 -12.24
C LEU A 66 5.36 -0.83 -12.84
N PRO A 67 5.31 -0.43 -14.13
CA PRO A 67 4.08 0.14 -14.69
C PRO A 67 2.91 -0.86 -14.63
N ARG A 68 3.16 -2.14 -14.95
CA ARG A 68 2.13 -3.17 -14.93
C ARG A 68 1.68 -3.52 -13.50
N ILE A 69 2.63 -3.58 -12.57
CA ILE A 69 2.34 -3.80 -11.15
C ILE A 69 1.48 -2.65 -10.61
N ALA A 70 1.83 -1.40 -10.92
CA ALA A 70 1.09 -0.22 -10.46
C ALA A 70 -0.37 -0.21 -10.97
N VAL A 71 -0.59 -0.52 -12.26
CA VAL A 71 -1.95 -0.63 -12.82
C VAL A 71 -2.75 -1.73 -12.11
N HIS A 72 -2.15 -2.90 -11.89
CA HIS A 72 -2.82 -4.00 -11.19
C HIS A 72 -3.17 -3.63 -9.75
N MET A 73 -2.24 -3.02 -9.02
CA MET A 73 -2.47 -2.57 -7.64
C MET A 73 -3.57 -1.52 -7.56
N ARG A 74 -3.65 -0.60 -8.53
CA ARG A 74 -4.74 0.38 -8.61
C ARG A 74 -6.10 -0.31 -8.80
N HIS A 75 -6.17 -1.33 -9.64
CA HIS A 75 -7.40 -2.12 -9.79
C HIS A 75 -7.79 -2.84 -8.50
N VAL A 76 -6.84 -3.49 -7.81
CA VAL A 76 -7.11 -4.16 -6.52
C VAL A 76 -7.62 -3.15 -5.49
N ALA A 77 -6.99 -1.99 -5.39
CA ALA A 77 -7.43 -0.93 -4.47
C ALA A 77 -8.85 -0.45 -4.77
N LEU A 78 -9.20 -0.23 -6.05
CA LEU A 78 -10.55 0.19 -6.45
C LEU A 78 -11.61 -0.88 -6.17
N GLN A 79 -11.28 -2.16 -6.27
CA GLN A 79 -12.22 -3.25 -5.95
C GLN A 79 -12.51 -3.36 -4.46
N GLN A 80 -11.57 -2.95 -3.61
CA GLN A 80 -11.71 -3.02 -2.16
C GLN A 80 -12.19 -1.71 -1.54
N ALA A 81 -12.16 -0.61 -2.31
CA ALA A 81 -12.70 0.67 -1.88
C ALA A 81 -14.23 0.59 -1.76
N SER A 82 -14.76 1.09 -0.64
CA SER A 82 -16.20 1.35 -0.50
C SER A 82 -16.63 2.40 -1.53
N PRO A 83 -17.87 2.35 -2.07
CA PRO A 83 -18.38 3.36 -3.00
C PRO A 83 -18.18 4.80 -2.50
N LEU A 84 -18.30 5.04 -1.19
CA LEU A 84 -18.06 6.34 -0.55
C LEU A 84 -16.60 6.82 -0.63
N ALA A 85 -15.64 5.88 -0.59
CA ALA A 85 -14.21 6.20 -0.67
C ALA A 85 -13.77 6.48 -2.11
N VAL A 86 -14.36 5.80 -3.10
CA VAL A 86 -14.09 6.07 -4.53
C VAL A 86 -14.59 7.44 -4.93
N ASP A 87 -15.78 7.83 -4.45
CA ASP A 87 -16.41 9.11 -4.77
C ASP A 87 -15.58 10.29 -4.23
N MET A 88 -15.10 10.18 -2.98
CA MET A 88 -14.19 11.16 -2.37
C MET A 88 -12.84 11.28 -3.09
N MET A 89 -12.34 10.19 -3.68
CA MET A 89 -11.06 10.17 -4.40
C MET A 89 -11.16 10.70 -5.84
N MET A 90 -12.37 10.75 -6.41
CA MET A 90 -12.64 11.21 -7.78
C MET A 90 -13.21 12.63 -7.84
N SER A 91 -13.57 13.24 -6.70
CA SER A 91 -14.14 14.59 -6.64
C SER A 91 -13.09 15.72 -6.56
N ASP A 92 -11.80 15.40 -6.44
CA ASP A 92 -10.68 16.36 -6.41
C ASP A 92 -9.88 16.42 -7.74
N THR A 93 -10.49 16.11 -8.89
CA THR A 93 -9.86 16.29 -10.22
C THR A 93 -10.70 17.22 -11.10
#